data_AF-A0A832GQR6-F1
#
_entry.id   AF-A0A832GQR6-F1
#
_cell.length_a   1.000
_cell.length_b   1.000
_cell.length_c   1.000
_cell.angle_alpha   90.00
_cell.angle_beta   90.00
_cell.angle_gamma   90.00
#
_symmetry.space_group_name_H-M   'P 1'
#
loop_
_entity.id
_entity.type
_entity.pdbx_description
1 polymer ?
#
loop_
_entity_poly.entity_id
_entity_poly.type
_entity_poly.pdbx_seq_one_letter_code
_entity_poly.pdbx_strand_id
1 'polypeptide(L)'
;MKYYTKEDIVGKEVIESEAKKIGIVKDLAFSTEGKVALILDRIDEKGEIQEAILPFDKILKMGDVILIKSASDLESSLTPGRICPNCKTKNPINAKYCVKCGVTLQKKEKK
;
A
#
# COMPACT_ATOMS: atom_id res chain seq x y z
N MET A 1 -24.91 -9.24 3.71
CA MET A 1 -23.50 -8.82 3.85
C MET A 1 -22.86 -8.87 2.48
N LYS A 2 -22.21 -7.79 2.05
CA LYS A 2 -21.49 -7.72 0.78
C LYS A 2 -20.01 -7.90 1.09
N TYR A 3 -19.42 -8.98 0.62
CA TYR A 3 -17.99 -9.23 0.74
C TYR A 3 -17.27 -8.63 -0.46
N TYR A 4 -16.06 -8.12 -0.23
CA TYR A 4 -15.18 -7.66 -1.29
C TYR A 4 -13.93 -8.53 -1.28
N THR A 5 -13.53 -9.04 -2.44
CA THR A 5 -12.26 -9.72 -2.60
C THR A 5 -11.14 -8.70 -2.82
N LYS A 6 -9.89 -9.16 -2.80
CA LYS A 6 -8.76 -8.30 -3.15
C LYS A 6 -8.93 -7.71 -4.55
N GLU A 7 -9.37 -8.51 -5.51
CA GLU A 7 -9.54 -8.11 -6.90
C GLU A 7 -10.62 -7.03 -7.06
N ASP A 8 -11.64 -7.04 -6.20
CA ASP A 8 -12.71 -6.03 -6.23
C ASP A 8 -12.22 -4.64 -5.81
N ILE A 9 -11.10 -4.54 -5.09
CA ILE A 9 -10.70 -3.30 -4.40
C ILE A 9 -9.41 -2.72 -5.00
N VAL A 10 -8.47 -3.58 -5.42
CA VAL A 10 -7.22 -3.16 -6.06
C VAL A 10 -7.52 -2.38 -7.34
N GLY A 11 -6.84 -1.26 -7.54
CA GLY A 11 -7.03 -0.35 -8.67
C GLY A 11 -8.09 0.74 -8.44
N LYS A 12 -8.88 0.67 -7.35
CA LYS A 12 -9.84 1.75 -7.03
C LYS A 12 -9.13 3.05 -6.66
N GLU A 13 -9.72 4.15 -7.07
CA GLU A 13 -9.27 5.48 -6.69
C GLU A 13 -9.77 5.84 -5.29
N VAL A 14 -8.87 6.40 -4.49
CA VAL A 14 -9.20 6.97 -3.20
C VAL A 14 -9.26 8.48 -3.34
N ILE A 15 -10.37 9.06 -2.93
CA ILE A 15 -10.67 10.49 -3.04
C ILE A 15 -11.07 11.01 -1.67
N GLU A 16 -10.60 12.20 -1.30
CA GLU A 16 -11.08 12.86 -0.07
C GLU A 16 -12.34 13.70 -0.31
N SER A 17 -12.99 14.11 0.77
CA SER A 17 -14.26 14.86 0.70
C SER A 17 -14.19 16.17 -0.08
N GLU A 18 -13.00 16.75 -0.23
CA GLU A 18 -12.72 17.95 -1.04
C GLU A 18 -12.45 17.62 -2.53
N ALA A 19 -12.82 16.42 -2.98
CA ALA A 19 -12.65 15.92 -4.34
C ALA A 19 -11.19 15.81 -4.83
N LYS A 20 -10.22 15.83 -3.92
CA LYS A 20 -8.80 15.60 -4.25
C LYS A 20 -8.53 14.10 -4.35
N LYS A 21 -7.85 13.70 -5.42
CA LYS A 21 -7.32 12.34 -5.57
C LYS A 21 -6.16 12.12 -4.62
N ILE A 22 -6.28 11.10 -3.79
CA ILE A 22 -5.29 10.73 -2.77
C ILE A 22 -4.29 9.71 -3.31
N GLY A 23 -4.79 8.71 -4.05
CA GLY A 23 -3.98 7.61 -4.56
C GLY A 23 -4.85 6.50 -5.15
N ILE A 24 -4.19 5.38 -5.47
CA ILE A 24 -4.83 4.17 -6.01
C ILE A 24 -4.57 3.01 -5.04
N VAL A 25 -5.59 2.19 -4.81
CA VAL A 25 -5.44 0.98 -3.99
C VAL A 25 -4.49 0.00 -4.69
N LYS A 26 -3.43 -0.36 -3.98
CA LYS A 26 -2.44 -1.35 -4.40
C LYS A 26 -2.75 -2.74 -3.85
N ASP A 27 -3.09 -2.83 -2.57
CA ASP A 27 -3.30 -4.10 -1.88
C ASP A 27 -4.07 -3.93 -0.55
N LEU A 28 -4.25 -5.02 0.19
CA LEU A 28 -4.81 -5.09 1.54
C LEU A 28 -3.72 -5.42 2.56
N ALA A 29 -3.84 -4.82 3.74
CA ALA A 29 -3.08 -5.16 4.93
C ALA A 29 -4.02 -5.64 6.03
N PHE A 30 -3.51 -6.45 6.95
CA PHE A 30 -4.22 -6.83 8.17
C PHE A 30 -3.30 -6.66 9.38
N SER A 31 -3.87 -6.22 10.50
CA SER A 31 -3.15 -6.11 11.77
C SER A 31 -3.14 -7.44 12.51
N THR A 32 -2.32 -7.55 13.56
CA THR A 32 -2.31 -8.69 14.48
C THR A 32 -3.63 -8.89 15.23
N GLU A 33 -4.47 -7.86 15.29
CA GLU A 33 -5.82 -7.89 15.88
C GLU A 33 -6.90 -8.30 14.86
N GLY A 34 -6.53 -8.58 13.60
CA GLY A 34 -7.47 -8.95 12.54
C GLY A 34 -8.21 -7.76 11.90
N LYS A 35 -7.82 -6.51 12.18
CA LYS A 35 -8.35 -5.33 11.48
C LYS A 35 -7.74 -5.24 10.10
N VAL A 36 -8.54 -4.91 9.10
CA VAL A 36 -8.09 -4.76 7.71
C VAL A 36 -7.83 -3.29 7.40
N ALA A 37 -6.84 -3.02 6.55
CA ALA A 37 -6.51 -1.71 6.00
C ALA A 37 -6.20 -1.83 4.49
N LEU A 38 -6.35 -0.75 3.75
CA LEU A 38 -5.95 -0.66 2.35
C LEU A 38 -4.52 -0.10 2.25
N ILE A 39 -3.73 -0.64 1.34
CA ILE A 39 -2.44 -0.07 0.95
C ILE A 39 -2.65 0.74 -0.32
N LEU A 40 -2.21 1.98 -0.31
CA LEU A 40 -2.39 2.96 -1.40
C LEU A 40 -1.04 3.38 -1.95
N ASP A 41 -0.92 3.44 -3.27
CA ASP A 41 0.19 4.13 -3.94
C ASP A 41 -0.21 5.59 -4.19
N ARG A 42 0.55 6.53 -3.61
CA ARG A 42 0.42 7.98 -3.78
C ARG A 42 1.60 8.50 -4.58
N ILE A 43 1.36 9.41 -5.51
CA ILE A 43 2.43 10.05 -6.29
C ILE A 43 2.70 11.40 -5.64
N ASP A 44 3.94 11.62 -5.18
CA ASP A 44 4.35 12.91 -4.64
C ASP A 44 4.61 13.93 -5.77
N GLU A 45 4.82 15.19 -5.40
CA GLU A 45 5.15 16.29 -6.33
C GLU A 45 6.40 16.00 -7.18
N LYS A 46 7.30 15.14 -6.67
CA LYS A 46 8.51 14.70 -7.36
C LYS A 46 8.30 13.51 -8.32
N GLY A 47 7.07 13.00 -8.43
CA GLY A 47 6.75 11.82 -9.23
C GLY A 47 7.15 10.49 -8.57
N GLU A 48 7.58 10.50 -7.30
CA GLU A 48 7.93 9.29 -6.55
C GLU A 48 6.68 8.65 -5.96
N ILE A 49 6.61 7.31 -6.02
CA ILE A 49 5.50 6.54 -5.45
C ILE A 49 5.76 6.31 -3.96
N GLN A 50 4.86 6.81 -3.13
CA GLN A 50 4.84 6.62 -1.67
C GLN A 50 3.66 5.73 -1.28
N GLU A 51 3.93 4.74 -0.44
CA GLU A 51 2.91 3.85 0.09
C GLU A 51 2.29 4.44 1.36
N ALA A 52 0.96 4.40 1.42
CA ALA A 52 0.19 4.80 2.59
C ALA A 52 -0.82 3.72 2.96
N ILE A 53 -1.16 3.64 4.24
CA ILE A 53 -2.12 2.71 4.81
C ILE A 53 -3.39 3.49 5.13
N LEU A 54 -4.54 2.99 4.69
CA LEU A 54 -5.85 3.52 4.99
C LEU A 54 -6.65 2.48 5.79
N PRO A 55 -6.81 2.65 7.11
CA PRO A 55 -7.65 1.80 7.93
C PRO A 55 -9.11 1.81 7.45
N PHE A 56 -9.79 0.65 7.49
CA PHE A 56 -11.18 0.55 7.00
C PHE A 56 -12.18 1.41 7.78
N ASP A 57 -11.90 1.73 9.05
CA ASP A 57 -12.72 2.61 9.90
C ASP A 57 -12.73 4.07 9.43
N LYS A 58 -11.75 4.47 8.62
CA LYS A 58 -11.65 5.84 8.08
C LYS A 58 -12.35 6.01 6.73
N ILE A 59 -12.95 4.95 6.21
CA ILE A 59 -13.60 4.95 4.91
C ILE A 59 -15.05 5.40 5.08
N LEU A 60 -15.40 6.51 4.43
CA LEU A 60 -16.77 7.05 4.46
C LEU A 60 -17.70 6.25 3.56
N LYS A 61 -17.22 5.88 2.36
CA LYS A 61 -18.02 5.14 1.38
C LYS A 61 -17.15 4.35 0.42
N MET A 62 -17.57 3.14 0.09
CA MET A 62 -16.97 2.30 -0.96
C MET A 62 -18.00 2.04 -2.06
N GLY A 63 -17.68 2.46 -3.29
CA GLY A 63 -18.48 2.22 -4.49
C GLY A 63 -17.57 2.16 -5.70
N ASP A 64 -17.82 2.99 -6.72
CA ASP A 64 -16.93 3.14 -7.87
C ASP A 64 -15.56 3.65 -7.43
N VAL A 65 -15.57 4.62 -6.51
CA VAL A 65 -14.40 5.16 -5.80
C VAL A 65 -14.52 4.93 -4.29
N ILE A 66 -13.41 5.09 -3.59
CA ILE A 66 -13.34 5.01 -2.14
C ILE A 66 -13.21 6.43 -1.58
N LEU A 67 -14.21 6.86 -0.81
CA LEU A 67 -14.27 8.19 -0.23
C LEU A 67 -13.74 8.18 1.21
N ILE A 68 -12.86 9.12 1.54
CA ILE A 68 -12.36 9.38 2.90
C ILE A 68 -12.64 10.83 3.30
N LYS A 69 -12.45 11.17 4.58
CA LYS A 69 -12.65 12.54 5.05
C LYS A 69 -11.51 13.43 4.59
N SER A 70 -10.26 13.08 4.92
CA SER A 70 -9.08 13.87 4.53
C SER A 70 -7.82 13.00 4.40
N ALA A 71 -6.81 13.52 3.68
CA ALA A 71 -5.50 12.89 3.53
C ALA A 71 -4.78 12.55 4.85
N SER A 72 -5.16 13.18 5.97
CA SER A 72 -4.66 12.91 7.32
C SER A 72 -5.12 11.58 7.92
N ASP A 73 -6.19 10.98 7.36
CA ASP A 73 -6.66 9.67 7.78
C ASP A 73 -5.76 8.53 7.25
N LEU A 74 -4.74 8.87 6.47
CA LEU A 74 -3.75 7.92 5.98
C LEU A 74 -2.55 7.87 6.91
N GLU A 75 -2.16 6.66 7.26
CA GLU A 75 -0.92 6.39 7.97
C GLU A 75 0.19 6.12 6.95
N SER A 76 1.38 6.66 7.16
CA SER A 76 2.51 6.37 6.27
C SER A 76 2.91 4.90 6.46
N SER A 77 2.97 4.12 5.38
CA SER A 77 3.44 2.74 5.45
C SER A 77 4.96 2.75 5.65
N LEU A 78 5.41 2.88 6.90
CA LEU A 78 6.81 2.72 7.30
C LEU A 78 7.27 1.26 7.22
N THR A 79 6.69 0.45 6.33
CA THR A 79 7.18 -0.90 6.10
C THR A 79 8.63 -0.79 5.61
N PRO A 80 9.61 -1.32 6.37
CA PRO A 80 10.98 -1.34 5.91
C PRO A 80 10.99 -2.11 4.59
N GLY A 81 11.26 -1.41 3.51
CA GLY A 81 11.42 -1.97 2.18
C GLY A 81 12.88 -1.91 1.82
N ARG A 82 13.43 -2.97 1.26
CA ARG A 82 14.78 -2.97 0.70
C ARG A 82 14.71 -2.84 -0.81
N ILE A 83 15.53 -1.96 -1.36
CA ILE A 83 15.64 -1.81 -2.81
C ILE A 83 16.51 -2.94 -3.35
N CYS A 84 16.06 -3.58 -4.43
CA CYS A 84 16.84 -4.59 -5.10
C CYS A 84 18.10 -3.97 -5.74
N PRO A 85 19.32 -4.44 -5.42
CA PRO A 85 20.54 -3.90 -6.00
C PRO A 85 20.66 -4.17 -7.51
N ASN A 86 19.95 -5.18 -8.03
CA ASN A 86 20.00 -5.55 -9.45
C ASN A 86 19.00 -4.76 -10.31
N CYS A 87 17.73 -4.73 -9.92
CA CYS A 87 16.65 -4.14 -10.74
C CYS A 87 15.94 -2.95 -10.10
N LYS A 88 16.40 -2.48 -8.94
CA LYS A 88 15.85 -1.34 -8.18
C LYS A 88 14.40 -1.46 -7.72
N THR A 89 13.77 -2.63 -7.86
CA THR A 89 12.43 -2.87 -7.30
C THR A 89 12.45 -2.84 -5.78
N LYS A 90 11.47 -2.16 -5.17
CA LYS A 90 11.23 -2.22 -3.72
C LYS A 90 10.72 -3.61 -3.36
N ASN A 91 11.37 -4.26 -2.41
CA ASN A 91 11.00 -5.57 -1.89
C ASN A 91 10.74 -5.47 -0.38
N PRO A 92 9.90 -6.34 0.19
CA PRO A 92 9.79 -6.47 1.63
C PRO A 92 11.16 -6.69 2.29
N ILE A 93 11.41 -6.13 3.48
CA ILE A 93 12.68 -6.32 4.19
C ILE A 93 13.04 -7.81 4.39
N ASN A 94 12.02 -8.63 4.64
CA ASN A 94 12.12 -10.07 4.87
C ASN A 94 12.06 -10.91 3.58
N ALA A 95 11.97 -10.29 2.40
CA ALA A 95 12.06 -11.04 1.15
C ALA A 95 13.36 -11.85 1.16
N LYS A 96 13.38 -13.06 0.60
CA LYS A 96 14.67 -13.77 0.36
C LYS A 96 15.19 -13.47 -1.04
N TYR A 97 14.25 -13.36 -1.98
CA TYR A 97 14.47 -13.10 -3.39
C TYR A 97 13.73 -11.86 -3.85
N CYS A 98 14.18 -11.24 -4.93
CA CYS A 98 13.48 -10.13 -5.54
C CYS A 98 12.20 -10.59 -6.23
N VAL A 99 11.08 -9.94 -5.94
CA VAL A 99 9.77 -10.24 -6.55
C VAL A 99 9.74 -10.00 -8.07
N LYS A 100 10.66 -9.17 -8.59
CA LYS A 100 10.73 -8.85 -10.03
C LYS A 100 11.79 -9.65 -10.78
N CYS A 101 13.02 -9.72 -10.25
CA CYS A 101 14.15 -10.31 -10.98
C CYS A 101 14.71 -11.59 -10.36
N GLY A 102 14.14 -12.08 -9.24
CA GLY A 102 14.57 -13.32 -8.59
C GLY A 102 15.92 -13.26 -7.86
N VAL A 103 16.69 -12.18 -7.97
CA VAL A 103 18.01 -12.08 -7.29
C VAL A 103 17.86 -12.24 -5.78
N THR A 104 18.79 -12.97 -5.17
CA THR A 104 18.83 -13.12 -3.71
C THR A 104 19.17 -11.78 -3.07
N LEU A 105 18.42 -11.36 -2.05
CA LEU A 105 18.73 -10.13 -1.30
C LEU A 105 19.03 -10.35 0.19
N GLN A 106 19.17 -11.61 0.63
CA GLN A 106 19.74 -11.91 1.94
C GLN A 106 21.24 -11.58 1.96
N LYS A 107 21.67 -10.74 2.90
CA LYS A 107 23.09 -10.58 3.21
C LYS A 107 23.50 -11.83 4.01
N LYS A 108 24.50 -12.59 3.55
CA LYS A 108 25.05 -13.70 4.34
C LYS A 108 25.50 -13.13 5.68
N GLU A 109 24.82 -13.49 6.77
CA GLU A 109 25.37 -13.31 8.11
C GLU A 109 26.67 -14.12 8.16
N LYS A 110 27.80 -13.42 8.22
CA LYS A 110 29.06 -14.05 8.59
C LYS A 110 28.89 -14.48 10.05
N LYS A 111 28.62 -15.76 10.23
CA LYS A 111 28.68 -16.44 11.52
C LYS A 111 30.13 -16.50 12.00
#